data_AF-V5B9X2-F1
#
_entry.id   AF-V5B9X2-F1
#
_cell.length_a   1.000
_cell.length_b   1.000
_cell.length_c   1.000
_cell.angle_alpha   90.00
_cell.angle_beta   90.00
_cell.angle_gamma   90.00
#
_symmetry.space_group_name_H-M   'P 1'
#
loop_
_entity.id
_entity.type
_entity.pdbx_description
1 polymer ?
#
loop_
_entity_poly.entity_id
_entity_poly.type
_entity_poly.pdbx_seq_one_letter_code
_entity_poly.pdbx_strand_id
1 'polypeptide(L)'
;MCHARQKLLRVVPCRFFGFASALIIVIFIFLFLFSSFTGICGGDSGDFEYNKKPHMTLRTRFESSDDVGVFSRLTNAYCLVTAGGSQNFYSVFEQELANHIPVVYTSIGGSRVIGRLTCGNRHGLVVPSIATDQELQHLRNSLPDSVKVQRVEERLNALGNCVVCNDHVALIHTDLSRETEEILRDTLQVQTFRTSIAENALVGSYAVVNNKGCMVHPKTPAQDMDEIASLLQVPVVAGTINRGNAAIGSGLVVNDWAAFCGLNTTATEITVVERIFQLRRDLGGDEPNLLQQLRDTLVDELA
;
A
#
# COMPACT_ATOMS: atom_id res chain seq x y z
N MET A 1 21.61 -38.33 16.76
CA MET A 1 21.02 -39.14 17.86
C MET A 1 20.82 -38.21 19.05
N CYS A 2 19.60 -37.67 19.17
CA CYS A 2 19.25 -36.64 20.16
C CYS A 2 19.15 -37.21 21.58
N HIS A 3 19.75 -36.47 22.50
CA HIS A 3 19.67 -36.64 23.95
C HIS A 3 18.25 -36.37 24.48
N ALA A 4 17.89 -37.17 25.48
CA ALA A 4 16.65 -37.12 26.25
C ALA A 4 16.47 -35.83 27.08
N ARG A 5 15.20 -35.42 27.28
CA ARG A 5 14.56 -35.28 28.61
C ARG A 5 13.15 -34.65 28.49
N GLN A 6 12.15 -35.51 28.44
CA GLN A 6 10.78 -35.23 28.88
C GLN A 6 10.75 -35.25 30.42
N LYS A 7 10.20 -34.20 31.04
CA LYS A 7 9.93 -34.13 32.48
C LYS A 7 8.59 -33.42 32.67
N LEU A 8 7.84 -33.89 33.66
CA LEU A 8 6.56 -33.40 34.19
C LEU A 8 5.29 -33.85 33.45
N LEU A 9 4.75 -34.99 33.87
CA LEU A 9 3.37 -35.02 34.34
C LEU A 9 3.31 -35.82 35.65
N ARG A 10 2.94 -35.13 36.73
CA ARG A 10 2.75 -35.68 38.07
C ARG A 10 1.49 -36.54 38.08
N VAL A 11 1.67 -37.77 38.54
CA VAL A 11 0.63 -38.74 38.91
C VAL A 11 -0.05 -38.28 40.21
N VAL A 12 -1.38 -38.19 40.21
CA VAL A 12 -2.22 -38.21 41.42
C VAL A 12 -2.99 -39.54 41.38
N PRO A 13 -2.95 -40.38 42.43
CA PRO A 13 -3.65 -41.66 42.42
C PRO A 13 -5.01 -41.54 43.12
N CYS A 14 -6.09 -41.92 42.44
CA CYS A 14 -7.34 -42.26 43.12
C CYS A 14 -7.93 -43.55 42.51
N ARG A 15 -7.99 -44.55 43.39
CA ARG A 15 -8.70 -45.83 43.25
C ARG A 15 -10.11 -45.62 42.69
N PHE A 16 -10.50 -46.34 41.64
CA PHE A 16 -11.82 -46.96 41.56
C PHE A 16 -11.78 -48.16 40.61
N PHE A 17 -12.04 -49.31 41.21
CA PHE A 17 -12.08 -50.64 40.63
C PHE A 17 -13.43 -50.82 39.90
N GLY A 18 -13.45 -51.47 38.74
CA GLY A 18 -14.57 -52.37 38.41
C GLY A 18 -15.60 -52.01 37.33
N PHE A 19 -15.39 -51.04 36.42
CA PHE A 19 -16.36 -50.77 35.33
C PHE A 19 -15.75 -50.43 33.95
N ALA A 20 -14.44 -50.64 33.76
CA ALA A 20 -13.70 -50.10 32.60
C ALA A 20 -13.67 -50.98 31.33
N SER A 21 -14.19 -52.21 31.35
CA SER A 21 -14.06 -53.14 30.21
C SER A 21 -15.09 -52.93 29.10
N ALA A 22 -16.26 -52.36 29.38
CA ALA A 22 -17.30 -52.15 28.37
C ALA A 22 -17.19 -50.79 27.64
N LEU A 23 -16.71 -49.74 28.31
CA LEU A 23 -16.63 -48.39 27.73
C LEU A 23 -15.46 -48.25 26.73
N ILE A 24 -14.37 -48.99 26.93
CA ILE A 24 -13.20 -48.98 26.04
C ILE A 24 -13.52 -49.64 24.69
N ILE A 25 -14.38 -50.67 24.67
CA ILE A 25 -14.80 -51.36 23.45
C ILE A 25 -15.71 -50.46 22.60
N VAL A 26 -16.61 -49.70 23.23
CA VAL A 26 -17.49 -48.75 22.52
C VAL A 26 -16.69 -47.58 21.91
N ILE A 27 -15.67 -47.08 22.61
CA ILE A 27 -14.78 -46.02 22.10
C ILE A 27 -13.92 -46.52 20.94
N PHE A 28 -13.42 -47.76 20.99
CA PHE A 28 -12.65 -48.35 19.88
C PHE A 28 -13.51 -48.62 18.65
N ILE A 29 -14.77 -49.05 18.80
CA ILE A 29 -15.70 -49.23 17.68
C ILE A 29 -16.06 -47.88 17.05
N PHE A 30 -16.22 -46.82 17.85
CA PHE A 30 -16.51 -45.48 17.34
C PHE A 30 -15.32 -44.87 16.57
N LEU A 31 -14.09 -45.13 17.01
CA LEU A 31 -12.87 -44.73 16.29
C LEU A 31 -12.63 -45.53 15.00
N PHE A 32 -13.00 -46.82 14.97
CA PHE A 32 -12.85 -47.65 13.78
C PHE A 32 -13.91 -47.34 12.69
N LEU A 33 -15.12 -46.93 13.09
CA LEU A 33 -16.14 -46.45 12.16
C LEU A 33 -15.82 -45.07 11.56
N PHE A 34 -15.09 -44.22 12.28
CA PHE A 34 -14.63 -42.93 11.75
C PHE A 34 -13.50 -43.07 10.73
N SER A 35 -12.67 -44.11 10.83
CA SER A 35 -11.57 -44.36 9.89
C SER A 35 -12.00 -45.02 8.57
N SER A 36 -13.23 -45.55 8.49
CA SER A 36 -13.75 -46.22 7.28
C SER A 36 -14.61 -45.31 6.39
N PHE A 37 -14.92 -44.09 6.82
CA PHE A 37 -15.67 -43.11 6.02
C PHE A 37 -14.78 -42.14 5.22
N THR A 38 -13.46 -42.15 5.45
CA THR A 38 -12.49 -41.31 4.72
C THR A 38 -11.91 -41.98 3.46
N GLY A 39 -12.50 -43.10 3.01
CA GLY A 39 -11.91 -43.96 1.96
C GLY A 39 -12.55 -43.91 0.57
N ILE A 40 -13.55 -43.06 0.30
CA ILE A 40 -14.17 -42.98 -1.03
C ILE A 40 -14.53 -41.53 -1.36
N CYS A 41 -13.56 -40.81 -1.94
CA CYS A 41 -13.74 -39.74 -2.93
C CYS A 41 -12.35 -39.35 -3.42
N GLY A 42 -11.78 -40.19 -4.27
CA GLY A 42 -10.73 -39.78 -5.19
C GLY A 42 -11.36 -38.83 -6.20
N GLY A 43 -11.22 -37.54 -5.95
CA GLY A 43 -11.56 -36.47 -6.88
C GLY A 43 -10.46 -35.45 -6.75
N ASP A 44 -9.65 -35.37 -7.81
CA ASP A 44 -8.65 -34.36 -8.11
C ASP A 44 -8.22 -33.47 -6.94
N SER A 45 -7.02 -33.72 -6.43
CA SER A 45 -6.19 -32.68 -5.84
C SER A 45 -5.90 -31.65 -6.93
N GLY A 46 -6.92 -30.84 -7.26
CA GLY A 46 -6.71 -29.53 -7.82
C GLY A 46 -5.95 -28.78 -6.76
N ASP A 47 -4.65 -28.61 -7.02
CA ASP A 47 -3.90 -27.52 -6.44
C ASP A 47 -4.81 -26.30 -6.53
N PHE A 48 -5.31 -25.84 -5.37
CA PHE A 48 -6.00 -24.58 -5.27
C PHE A 48 -4.93 -23.55 -5.56
N GLU A 49 -4.72 -23.31 -6.85
CA GLU A 49 -3.88 -22.30 -7.43
C GLU A 49 -4.34 -21.01 -6.75
N TYR A 50 -3.56 -20.58 -5.75
CA TYR A 50 -3.75 -19.31 -5.09
C TYR A 50 -3.57 -18.30 -6.21
N ASN A 51 -4.70 -17.90 -6.80
CA ASN A 51 -4.80 -17.05 -7.96
C ASN A 51 -3.86 -15.88 -7.70
N LYS A 52 -2.68 -15.91 -8.33
CA LYS A 52 -1.69 -14.84 -8.29
C LYS A 52 -2.42 -13.68 -8.95
N LYS A 53 -3.20 -12.93 -8.17
CA LYS A 53 -3.80 -11.70 -8.63
C LYS A 53 -2.62 -10.88 -9.15
N PRO A 54 -2.56 -10.57 -10.45
CA PRO A 54 -1.54 -9.65 -10.92
C PRO A 54 -1.78 -8.38 -10.12
N HIS A 55 -0.75 -7.87 -9.45
CA HIS A 55 -0.83 -6.65 -8.67
C HIS A 55 -1.54 -5.56 -9.51
N MET A 56 -2.76 -5.24 -9.10
CA MET A 56 -3.76 -4.56 -9.93
C MET A 56 -4.00 -3.17 -9.40
N THR A 57 -4.22 -2.23 -10.32
CA THR A 57 -4.83 -0.95 -9.93
C THR A 57 -6.28 -1.21 -9.54
N LEU A 58 -6.61 -1.03 -8.27
CA LEU A 58 -7.96 -1.26 -7.77
C LEU A 58 -8.77 0.02 -7.76
N ARG A 59 -10.02 -0.10 -8.20
CA ARG A 59 -10.99 0.97 -8.13
C ARG A 59 -11.70 0.94 -6.78
N THR A 60 -11.75 2.08 -6.10
CA THR A 60 -12.46 2.24 -4.84
C THR A 60 -13.26 3.54 -4.84
N ARG A 61 -14.24 3.60 -3.94
CA ARG A 61 -15.04 4.79 -3.69
C ARG A 61 -15.22 4.93 -2.19
N PHE A 62 -15.03 6.13 -1.68
CA PHE A 62 -15.34 6.45 -0.30
C PHE A 62 -16.70 7.13 -0.25
N GLU A 63 -17.71 6.45 0.31
CA GLU A 63 -19.10 6.92 0.35
C GLU A 63 -19.61 7.29 -1.06
N SER A 64 -19.74 8.58 -1.37
CA SER A 64 -20.16 9.12 -2.66
C SER A 64 -19.02 9.76 -3.47
N SER A 65 -17.80 9.82 -2.92
CA SER A 65 -16.65 10.48 -3.53
C SER A 65 -15.64 9.49 -4.10
N ASP A 66 -15.16 9.80 -5.31
CA ASP A 66 -14.10 9.05 -5.99
C ASP A 66 -12.69 9.55 -5.64
N ASP A 67 -12.55 10.48 -4.68
CA ASP A 67 -11.28 11.05 -4.26
C ASP A 67 -10.62 10.23 -3.14
N VAL A 68 -10.15 9.04 -3.48
CA VAL A 68 -9.56 8.06 -2.57
C VAL A 68 -8.34 8.61 -1.81
N GLY A 69 -7.51 9.42 -2.46
CA GLY A 69 -6.30 10.02 -1.87
C GLY A 69 -6.55 11.12 -0.86
N VAL A 70 -7.81 11.57 -0.72
CA VAL A 70 -8.18 12.49 0.37
C VAL A 70 -8.38 11.73 1.68
N PHE A 71 -8.90 10.50 1.60
CA PHE A 71 -9.32 9.70 2.74
C PHE A 71 -8.33 8.60 3.14
N SER A 72 -7.29 8.39 2.34
CA SER A 72 -6.29 7.36 2.58
C SER A 72 -4.89 7.88 2.23
N ARG A 73 -3.89 7.34 2.92
CA ARG A 73 -2.47 7.55 2.61
C ARG A 73 -1.80 6.19 2.56
N LEU A 74 -1.10 5.91 1.47
CA LEU A 74 -0.37 4.66 1.28
C LEU A 74 1.12 4.97 1.23
N THR A 75 1.90 4.13 1.88
CA THR A 75 3.37 4.12 1.83
C THR A 75 3.84 2.68 1.74
N ASN A 76 5.15 2.47 1.56
CA ASN A 76 5.74 1.13 1.54
C ASN A 76 5.67 0.39 2.88
N ALA A 77 5.49 1.09 4.01
CA ALA A 77 5.54 0.49 5.35
C ALA A 77 4.19 0.46 6.07
N TYR A 78 3.29 1.41 5.79
CA TYR A 78 2.00 1.54 6.48
C TYR A 78 0.96 2.14 5.55
N CYS A 79 -0.31 1.83 5.81
CA CYS A 79 -1.45 2.46 5.18
C CYS A 79 -2.30 3.14 6.25
N LEU A 80 -2.59 4.43 6.06
CA LEU A 80 -3.53 5.17 6.89
C LEU A 80 -4.86 5.26 6.15
N VAL A 81 -5.94 4.97 6.87
CA VAL A 81 -7.30 5.05 6.35
C VAL A 81 -8.15 5.84 7.33
N THR A 82 -9.04 6.70 6.81
CA THR A 82 -9.95 7.46 7.68
C THR A 82 -10.83 6.53 8.51
N ALA A 83 -11.01 6.87 9.78
CA ALA A 83 -12.05 6.29 10.61
C ALA A 83 -13.44 6.76 10.15
N GLY A 84 -14.46 5.90 10.24
CA GLY A 84 -15.86 6.23 9.91
C GLY A 84 -16.27 6.03 8.45
N GLY A 85 -15.52 5.23 7.69
CA GLY A 85 -15.84 4.83 6.32
C GLY A 85 -16.75 3.60 6.23
N SER A 86 -17.23 3.33 5.02
CA SER A 86 -17.95 2.09 4.72
C SER A 86 -17.01 0.88 4.76
N GLN A 87 -17.49 -0.28 5.24
CA GLN A 87 -16.72 -1.52 5.23
C GLN A 87 -16.26 -1.91 3.82
N ASN A 88 -17.03 -1.60 2.79
CA ASN A 88 -16.63 -1.84 1.40
C ASN A 88 -15.30 -1.19 1.04
N PHE A 89 -15.04 0.02 1.56
CA PHE A 89 -13.78 0.71 1.35
C PHE A 89 -12.65 -0.03 2.05
N TYR A 90 -12.83 -0.37 3.32
CA TYR A 90 -11.82 -1.08 4.13
C TYR A 90 -11.48 -2.44 3.56
N SER A 91 -12.48 -3.22 3.14
CA SER A 91 -12.29 -4.53 2.53
C SER A 91 -11.35 -4.50 1.33
N VAL A 92 -11.38 -3.44 0.51
CA VAL A 92 -10.50 -3.35 -0.66
C VAL A 92 -9.05 -3.11 -0.26
N PHE A 93 -8.80 -2.26 0.75
CA PHE A 93 -7.44 -2.04 1.25
C PHE A 93 -6.92 -3.29 1.98
N GLU A 94 -7.73 -3.90 2.84
CA GLU A 94 -7.33 -5.11 3.58
C GLU A 94 -7.06 -6.29 2.65
N GLN A 95 -7.88 -6.50 1.61
CA GLN A 95 -7.69 -7.62 0.68
C GLN A 95 -6.33 -7.60 -0.02
N GLU A 96 -5.79 -6.42 -0.33
CA GLU A 96 -4.50 -6.31 -1.02
C GLU A 96 -3.33 -6.05 -0.07
N LEU A 97 -3.55 -5.35 1.04
CA LEU A 97 -2.48 -4.88 1.93
C LEU A 97 -2.26 -5.75 3.16
N ALA A 98 -3.26 -6.52 3.62
CA ALA A 98 -3.19 -7.19 4.93
C ALA A 98 -2.00 -8.14 5.10
N ASN A 99 -1.46 -8.68 3.99
CA ASN A 99 -0.32 -9.59 4.04
C ASN A 99 1.04 -8.88 4.19
N HIS A 100 1.14 -7.59 3.86
CA HIS A 100 2.41 -6.87 3.74
C HIS A 100 2.49 -5.64 4.65
N ILE A 101 1.38 -4.92 4.82
CA ILE A 101 1.34 -3.59 5.44
C ILE A 101 0.20 -3.52 6.47
N PRO A 102 0.43 -2.95 7.66
CA PRO A 102 -0.64 -2.62 8.60
C PRO A 102 -1.54 -1.50 8.05
N VAL A 103 -2.84 -1.76 8.02
CA VAL A 103 -3.88 -0.76 7.73
C VAL A 103 -4.35 -0.15 9.05
N VAL A 104 -4.07 1.14 9.25
CA VAL A 104 -4.38 1.86 10.50
C VAL A 104 -5.56 2.80 10.28
N TYR A 105 -6.59 2.65 11.12
CA TYR A 105 -7.76 3.52 11.11
C TYR A 105 -7.55 4.72 12.02
N THR A 106 -7.46 5.91 11.44
CA THR A 106 -7.22 7.13 12.22
C THR A 106 -8.07 8.28 11.73
N SER A 107 -8.36 9.23 12.62
CA SER A 107 -8.70 10.60 12.25
C SER A 107 -7.50 11.50 12.56
N ILE A 108 -7.47 12.71 12.00
CA ILE A 108 -6.48 13.72 12.34
C ILE A 108 -7.23 15.00 12.68
N GLY A 109 -7.16 15.46 13.93
CA GLY A 109 -7.90 16.62 14.41
C GLY A 109 -9.42 16.44 14.28
N GLY A 110 -9.92 15.21 14.46
CA GLY A 110 -11.34 14.87 14.26
C GLY A 110 -11.82 14.95 12.80
N SER A 111 -10.92 15.20 11.85
CA SER A 111 -11.23 15.26 10.43
C SER A 111 -11.03 13.91 9.75
N ARG A 112 -11.84 13.65 8.72
CA ARG A 112 -11.77 12.43 7.88
C ARG A 112 -10.75 12.53 6.73
N VAL A 113 -10.19 13.71 6.50
CA VAL A 113 -9.34 14.01 5.33
C VAL A 113 -7.86 13.74 5.61
N ILE A 114 -7.54 12.51 5.99
CA ILE A 114 -6.20 12.13 6.46
C ILE A 114 -5.13 12.24 5.38
N GLY A 115 -5.45 11.93 4.11
CA GLY A 115 -4.47 11.87 3.02
C GLY A 115 -3.97 13.24 2.58
N ARG A 116 -4.80 14.29 2.78
CA ARG A 116 -4.42 15.69 2.54
C ARG A 116 -3.72 16.35 3.72
N LEU A 117 -3.99 15.86 4.93
CA LEU A 117 -3.42 16.42 6.16
C LEU A 117 -2.05 15.83 6.48
N THR A 118 -1.82 14.57 6.12
CA THR A 118 -0.58 13.86 6.46
C THR A 118 0.31 13.66 5.25
N CYS A 119 1.63 13.74 5.47
CA CYS A 119 2.62 13.29 4.51
C CYS A 119 3.55 12.30 5.19
N GLY A 120 4.03 11.33 4.44
CA GLY A 120 4.75 10.22 5.05
C GLY A 120 5.32 9.28 4.03
N ASN A 121 6.34 8.58 4.47
CA ASN A 121 7.12 7.65 3.72
C ASN A 121 7.50 6.44 4.60
N ARG A 122 8.19 5.41 4.10
CA ARG A 122 8.56 4.23 4.89
C ARG A 122 9.31 4.53 6.20
N HIS A 123 10.02 5.66 6.25
CA HIS A 123 10.88 6.06 7.36
C HIS A 123 10.14 6.91 8.42
N GLY A 124 9.07 7.60 8.04
CA GLY A 124 8.45 8.56 8.94
C GLY A 124 7.10 9.07 8.46
N LEU A 125 6.31 9.49 9.43
CA LEU A 125 4.99 10.10 9.25
C LEU A 125 4.99 11.48 9.88
N VAL A 126 4.57 12.46 9.11
CA VAL A 126 4.45 13.85 9.54
C VAL A 126 2.98 14.21 9.64
N VAL A 127 2.60 14.69 10.82
CA VAL A 127 1.23 15.11 11.13
C VAL A 127 1.17 16.60 11.45
N PRO A 128 0.07 17.27 11.11
CA PRO A 128 -0.08 18.70 11.37
C PRO A 128 -0.34 18.99 12.85
N SER A 129 -0.24 20.26 13.23
CA SER A 129 -0.47 20.73 14.59
C SER A 129 -1.91 20.55 15.09
N ILE A 130 -2.88 20.24 14.22
CA ILE A 130 -4.26 19.95 14.62
C ILE A 130 -4.44 18.54 15.20
N ALA A 131 -3.46 17.66 15.04
CA ALA A 131 -3.54 16.28 15.52
C ALA A 131 -3.62 16.25 17.06
N THR A 132 -4.58 15.49 17.57
CA THR A 132 -4.75 15.32 19.02
C THR A 132 -3.73 14.33 19.57
N ASP A 133 -3.39 14.45 20.86
CA ASP A 133 -2.41 13.55 21.48
C ASP A 133 -2.92 12.09 21.55
N GLN A 134 -4.24 11.90 21.59
CA GLN A 134 -4.86 10.56 21.51
C GLN A 134 -4.65 9.91 20.14
N GLU A 135 -4.84 10.66 19.04
CA GLU A 135 -4.57 10.19 17.68
C GLU A 135 -3.07 9.90 17.49
N LEU A 136 -2.19 10.76 18.00
CA LEU A 136 -0.75 10.54 17.98
C LEU A 136 -0.33 9.27 18.73
N GLN A 137 -0.91 9.01 19.91
CA GLN A 137 -0.63 7.79 20.65
C GLN A 137 -1.15 6.56 19.90
N HIS A 138 -2.33 6.65 19.28
CA HIS A 138 -2.89 5.57 18.47
C HIS A 138 -1.99 5.24 17.28
N LEU A 139 -1.49 6.27 16.57
CA LEU A 139 -0.54 6.10 15.47
C LEU A 139 0.75 5.41 15.94
N ARG A 140 1.35 5.87 17.04
CA ARG A 140 2.57 5.26 17.60
C ARG A 140 2.39 3.80 18.01
N ASN A 141 1.22 3.43 18.51
CA ASN A 141 0.92 2.05 18.90
C ASN A 141 0.66 1.13 17.69
N SER A 142 0.19 1.69 16.57
CA SER A 142 -0.25 0.91 15.41
C SER A 142 0.78 0.86 14.29
N LEU A 143 1.69 1.84 14.23
CA LEU A 143 2.78 1.89 13.27
C LEU A 143 3.97 1.05 13.74
N PRO A 144 4.77 0.50 12.81
CA PRO A 144 6.00 -0.18 13.17
C PRO A 144 7.02 0.81 13.75
N ASP A 145 7.84 0.35 14.71
CA ASP A 145 8.84 1.16 15.41
C ASP A 145 9.88 1.83 14.48
N SER A 146 10.00 1.35 13.24
CA SER A 146 10.86 1.96 12.22
C SER A 146 10.36 3.32 11.73
N VAL A 147 9.07 3.62 11.92
CA VAL A 147 8.43 4.84 11.41
C VAL A 147 8.42 5.90 12.50
N LYS A 148 9.16 7.00 12.28
CA LYS A 148 9.15 8.14 13.20
C LYS A 148 7.91 9.01 12.97
N VAL A 149 7.06 9.15 13.99
CA VAL A 149 5.89 10.05 13.94
C VAL A 149 6.24 11.40 14.56
N GLN A 150 6.19 12.47 13.76
CA GLN A 150 6.50 13.83 14.19
C GLN A 150 5.35 14.78 13.91
N ARG A 151 5.01 15.63 14.89
CA ARG A 151 4.07 16.73 14.73
C ARG A 151 4.81 17.98 14.26
N VAL A 152 4.26 18.66 13.27
CA VAL A 152 4.81 19.90 12.68
C VAL A 152 3.83 21.04 12.89
N GLU A 153 4.35 22.17 13.34
CA GLU A 153 3.63 23.43 13.44
C GLU A 153 3.94 24.29 12.21
N GLU A 154 3.00 24.31 11.27
CA GLU A 154 3.12 25.10 10.04
C GLU A 154 1.81 25.85 9.81
N ARG A 155 1.87 27.02 9.14
CA ARG A 155 0.67 27.80 8.80
C ARG A 155 -0.17 27.06 7.75
N LEU A 156 0.51 26.37 6.84
CA LEU A 156 -0.08 25.51 5.83
C LEU A 156 -0.35 24.12 6.44
N ASN A 157 -1.50 23.98 7.10
CA ASN A 157 -1.89 22.75 7.81
C ASN A 157 -2.10 21.52 6.90
N ALA A 158 -2.28 21.71 5.59
CA ALA A 158 -2.50 20.63 4.64
C ALA A 158 -1.17 20.07 4.10
N LEU A 159 -0.39 19.42 4.96
CA LEU A 159 0.95 18.90 4.61
C LEU A 159 0.92 17.94 3.42
N GLY A 160 -0.14 17.14 3.28
CA GLY A 160 -0.33 16.22 2.15
C GLY A 160 -0.58 16.92 0.81
N ASN A 161 -1.03 18.19 0.81
CA ASN A 161 -1.15 19.00 -0.41
C ASN A 161 0.14 19.77 -0.71
N CYS A 162 0.93 20.08 0.32
CA CYS A 162 2.15 20.87 0.18
C CYS A 162 3.40 20.02 -0.06
N VAL A 163 3.35 18.71 0.21
CA VAL A 163 4.51 17.81 0.16
C VAL A 163 4.17 16.53 -0.59
N VAL A 164 5.02 16.18 -1.56
CA VAL A 164 5.06 14.86 -2.21
C VAL A 164 6.38 14.21 -1.87
N CYS A 165 6.38 12.93 -1.50
CA CYS A 165 7.58 12.23 -1.07
C CYS A 165 7.63 10.80 -1.64
N ASN A 166 8.85 10.36 -1.98
CA ASN A 166 9.19 8.95 -2.15
C ASN A 166 10.21 8.53 -1.06
N ASP A 167 10.88 7.38 -1.21
CA ASP A 167 11.90 6.90 -0.27
C ASP A 167 13.23 7.64 -0.24
N HIS A 168 13.48 8.53 -1.20
CA HIS A 168 14.77 9.17 -1.46
C HIS A 168 14.69 10.70 -1.53
N VAL A 169 13.60 11.23 -2.07
CA VAL A 169 13.39 12.63 -2.44
C VAL A 169 11.98 13.07 -2.08
N ALA A 170 11.85 14.31 -1.63
CA ALA A 170 10.59 15.00 -1.42
C ALA A 170 10.53 16.33 -2.18
N LEU A 171 9.41 16.58 -2.85
CA LEU A 171 9.07 17.87 -3.41
C LEU A 171 8.18 18.63 -2.43
N ILE A 172 8.53 19.88 -2.21
CA ILE A 172 7.88 20.75 -1.23
C ILE A 172 7.41 22.05 -1.89
N HIS A 173 6.34 22.63 -1.34
CA HIS A 173 5.85 23.96 -1.67
C HIS A 173 6.94 25.03 -1.50
N THR A 174 7.00 26.01 -2.40
CA THR A 174 8.03 27.07 -2.42
C THR A 174 8.07 27.91 -1.14
N ASP A 175 6.89 28.20 -0.58
CA ASP A 175 6.72 29.08 0.59
C ASP A 175 6.78 28.34 1.93
N LEU A 176 7.24 27.08 1.97
CA LEU A 176 7.42 26.37 3.22
C LEU A 176 8.55 26.99 4.06
N SER A 177 8.31 27.07 5.38
CA SER A 177 9.30 27.56 6.32
C SER A 177 10.53 26.64 6.35
N ARG A 178 11.71 27.22 6.61
CA ARG A 178 12.95 26.46 6.68
C ARG A 178 12.96 25.48 7.86
N GLU A 179 12.33 25.85 8.97
CA GLU A 179 12.16 24.98 10.14
C GLU A 179 11.37 23.72 9.79
N THR A 180 10.24 23.87 9.09
CA THR A 180 9.46 22.72 8.62
C THR A 180 10.25 21.87 7.62
N GLU A 181 10.98 22.48 6.70
CA GLU A 181 11.83 21.76 5.74
C GLU A 181 12.89 20.88 6.45
N GLU A 182 13.53 21.39 7.50
CA GLU A 182 14.49 20.63 8.30
C GLU A 182 13.81 19.46 9.01
N ILE A 183 12.63 19.67 9.60
CA ILE A 183 11.86 18.60 10.24
C ILE A 183 11.45 17.51 9.24
N LEU A 184 11.04 17.89 8.03
CA LEU A 184 10.69 16.95 6.97
C LEU A 184 11.89 16.10 6.57
N ARG A 185 13.05 16.73 6.34
CA ARG A 185 14.30 16.05 5.99
C ARG A 185 14.73 15.06 7.08
N ASP A 186 14.65 15.46 8.35
CA ASP A 186 15.06 14.63 9.49
C ASP A 186 14.08 13.49 9.78
N THR A 187 12.78 13.70 9.56
CA THR A 187 11.74 12.70 9.85
C THR A 187 11.61 11.68 8.71
N LEU A 188 11.65 12.14 7.47
CA LEU A 188 11.48 11.29 6.29
C LEU A 188 12.81 10.72 5.78
N GLN A 189 13.96 11.25 6.21
CA GLN A 189 15.30 10.86 5.76
C GLN A 189 15.51 11.03 4.25
N VAL A 190 14.90 12.06 3.66
CA VAL A 190 14.94 12.34 2.23
C VAL A 190 15.44 13.75 1.94
N GLN A 191 15.96 13.96 0.72
CA GLN A 191 16.33 15.30 0.26
C GLN A 191 15.08 16.07 -0.17
N THR A 192 14.96 17.31 0.30
CA THR A 192 13.82 18.20 -0.02
C THR A 192 14.18 19.17 -1.14
N PHE A 193 13.30 19.32 -2.12
CA PHE A 193 13.43 20.31 -3.19
C PHE A 193 12.16 21.15 -3.30
N ARG A 194 12.34 22.46 -3.44
CA ARG A 194 11.26 23.42 -3.63
C ARG A 194 10.93 23.51 -5.13
N THR A 195 9.69 23.18 -5.48
CA THR A 195 9.26 23.12 -6.89
C THR A 195 7.79 23.51 -7.01
N SER A 196 7.39 24.01 -8.18
CA SER A 196 6.00 24.24 -8.57
C SER A 196 5.65 23.37 -9.77
N ILE A 197 4.42 22.87 -9.83
CA ILE A 197 3.93 22.00 -10.92
C ILE A 197 2.80 22.71 -11.64
N ALA A 198 2.95 22.95 -12.95
CA ALA A 198 1.97 23.64 -13.80
C ALA A 198 1.50 24.98 -13.19
N GLU A 199 2.46 25.83 -12.80
CA GLU A 199 2.24 27.13 -12.15
C GLU A 199 1.53 27.07 -10.77
N ASN A 200 1.27 25.87 -10.25
CA ASN A 200 0.71 25.68 -8.91
C ASN A 200 1.80 25.28 -7.92
N ALA A 201 1.79 25.92 -6.76
CA ALA A 201 2.73 25.59 -5.69
C ALA A 201 2.29 24.34 -4.87
N LEU A 202 1.05 23.87 -5.03
CA LEU A 202 0.50 22.69 -4.33
C LEU A 202 0.92 21.36 -4.99
N VAL A 203 2.20 21.01 -4.84
CA VAL A 203 2.78 19.78 -5.43
C VAL A 203 2.00 18.51 -5.06
N GLY A 204 1.52 18.38 -3.81
CA GLY A 204 0.78 17.22 -3.29
C GLY A 204 -0.58 16.96 -3.92
N SER A 205 -1.23 18.01 -4.39
CA SER A 205 -2.53 17.88 -5.06
C SER A 205 -2.38 17.45 -6.52
N TYR A 206 -1.29 17.88 -7.16
CA TYR A 206 -1.11 17.80 -8.61
C TYR A 206 -0.10 16.74 -9.07
N ALA A 207 0.61 16.11 -8.13
CA ALA A 207 1.51 15.01 -8.43
C ALA A 207 1.39 13.87 -7.43
N VAL A 208 1.61 12.66 -7.93
CA VAL A 208 1.75 11.44 -7.13
C VAL A 208 3.04 10.77 -7.55
N VAL A 209 3.87 10.47 -6.56
CA VAL A 209 5.20 9.88 -6.77
C VAL A 209 5.26 8.55 -6.04
N ASN A 210 5.98 7.63 -6.66
CA ASN A 210 6.47 6.42 -6.06
C ASN A 210 7.96 6.24 -6.43
N ASN A 211 8.66 5.26 -5.88
CA ASN A 211 10.09 5.03 -6.17
C ASN A 211 10.37 4.69 -7.64
N LYS A 212 9.37 4.20 -8.37
CA LYS A 212 9.51 3.77 -9.76
C LYS A 212 9.07 4.80 -10.80
N GLY A 213 8.25 5.78 -10.40
CA GLY A 213 7.60 6.67 -11.36
C GLY A 213 6.84 7.80 -10.68
N CYS A 214 6.54 8.83 -11.46
CA CYS A 214 5.82 10.02 -11.04
C CYS A 214 4.76 10.36 -12.08
N MET A 215 3.56 10.74 -11.61
CA MET A 215 2.51 11.26 -12.46
C MET A 215 2.17 12.70 -12.07
N VAL A 216 2.13 13.58 -13.06
CA VAL A 216 1.93 15.03 -12.88
C VAL A 216 0.73 15.53 -13.68
N HIS A 217 0.27 16.72 -13.31
CA HIS A 217 -0.84 17.41 -13.96
C HIS A 217 -0.74 17.42 -15.50
N PRO A 218 -1.85 17.26 -16.25
CA PRO A 218 -1.82 17.11 -17.70
C PRO A 218 -1.33 18.35 -18.47
N LYS A 219 -1.42 19.53 -17.85
CA LYS A 219 -0.98 20.81 -18.47
C LYS A 219 0.46 21.19 -18.13
N THR A 220 1.22 20.31 -17.47
CA THR A 220 2.63 20.59 -17.18
C THR A 220 3.42 20.59 -18.50
N PRO A 221 4.21 21.62 -18.79
CA PRO A 221 5.02 21.67 -20.00
C PRO A 221 6.13 20.62 -19.94
N ALA A 222 6.61 20.17 -21.12
CA ALA A 222 7.63 19.13 -21.21
C ALA A 222 8.95 19.48 -20.50
N GLN A 223 9.32 20.77 -20.51
CA GLN A 223 10.51 21.26 -19.82
C GLN A 223 10.45 21.00 -18.30
N ASP A 224 9.36 21.42 -17.66
CA ASP A 224 9.15 21.17 -16.22
C ASP A 224 9.10 19.66 -15.90
N MET A 225 8.55 18.84 -16.80
CA MET A 225 8.54 17.38 -16.62
C MET A 225 9.95 16.79 -16.62
N ASP A 226 10.82 17.24 -17.52
CA ASP A 226 12.22 16.80 -17.61
C ASP A 226 13.05 17.27 -16.40
N GLU A 227 12.77 18.47 -15.89
CA GLU A 227 13.37 18.98 -14.66
C GLU A 227 12.97 18.12 -13.45
N ILE A 228 11.68 17.84 -13.28
CA ILE A 228 11.16 17.00 -12.19
C ILE A 228 11.72 15.57 -12.31
N ALA A 229 11.81 15.02 -13.52
CA ALA A 229 12.37 13.70 -13.75
C ALA A 229 13.86 13.63 -13.37
N SER A 230 14.61 14.69 -13.67
CA SER A 230 16.02 14.82 -13.29
C SER A 230 16.21 14.93 -11.77
N LEU A 231 15.32 15.64 -11.08
CA LEU A 231 15.35 15.79 -9.62
C LEU A 231 14.95 14.49 -8.89
N LEU A 232 13.88 13.84 -9.32
CA LEU A 232 13.37 12.63 -8.68
C LEU A 232 14.09 11.35 -9.12
N GLN A 233 14.86 11.41 -10.21
CA GLN A 233 15.51 10.26 -10.86
C GLN A 233 14.53 9.14 -11.26
N VAL A 234 13.26 9.49 -11.50
CA VAL A 234 12.20 8.56 -11.93
C VAL A 234 11.50 9.10 -13.17
N PRO A 235 10.95 8.22 -14.05
CA PRO A 235 10.16 8.67 -15.18
C PRO A 235 8.94 9.45 -14.72
N VAL A 236 8.67 10.59 -15.38
CA VAL A 236 7.52 11.46 -15.15
C VAL A 236 6.59 11.39 -16.35
N VAL A 237 5.29 11.24 -16.11
CA VAL A 237 4.26 11.28 -17.16
C VAL A 237 3.13 12.22 -16.76
N ALA A 238 2.65 13.01 -17.71
CA ALA A 238 1.44 13.81 -17.55
C ALA A 238 0.19 12.95 -17.76
N GLY A 239 -0.79 13.03 -16.85
CA GLY A 239 -1.99 12.20 -16.91
C GLY A 239 -3.18 12.77 -16.15
N THR A 240 -4.34 12.15 -16.31
CA THR A 240 -5.56 12.47 -15.57
C THR A 240 -6.11 11.24 -14.87
N ILE A 241 -6.96 11.47 -13.86
CA ILE A 241 -7.68 10.41 -13.13
C ILE A 241 -9.16 10.80 -13.07
N ASN A 242 -10.06 9.85 -12.78
CA ASN A 242 -11.48 10.13 -12.56
C ASN A 242 -12.16 10.85 -13.75
N ARG A 243 -11.92 10.39 -14.99
CA ARG A 243 -12.50 10.98 -16.23
C ARG A 243 -12.04 12.42 -16.48
N GLY A 244 -10.73 12.65 -16.45
CA GLY A 244 -10.17 13.97 -16.78
C GLY A 244 -10.04 14.94 -15.61
N ASN A 245 -10.12 14.47 -14.36
CA ASN A 245 -9.75 15.29 -13.22
C ASN A 245 -8.23 15.56 -13.24
N ALA A 246 -7.89 16.83 -13.10
CA ALA A 246 -6.54 17.36 -13.05
C ALA A 246 -5.85 17.12 -11.69
N ALA A 247 -6.62 16.95 -10.62
CA ALA A 247 -6.10 16.69 -9.27
C ALA A 247 -5.74 15.21 -9.11
N ILE A 248 -4.50 14.87 -9.43
CA ILE A 248 -4.00 13.48 -9.40
C ILE A 248 -3.92 12.96 -7.96
N GLY A 249 -3.43 13.79 -7.04
CA GLY A 249 -3.25 13.40 -5.64
C GLY A 249 -4.55 13.14 -4.87
N SER A 250 -5.69 13.65 -5.36
CA SER A 250 -6.99 13.34 -4.75
C SER A 250 -7.54 11.99 -5.23
N GLY A 251 -7.34 11.65 -6.50
CA GLY A 251 -7.97 10.49 -7.13
C GLY A 251 -7.14 9.20 -7.08
N LEU A 252 -5.85 9.28 -6.76
CA LEU A 252 -4.93 8.15 -6.84
C LEU A 252 -3.98 8.11 -5.63
N VAL A 253 -3.81 6.91 -5.09
CA VAL A 253 -2.80 6.61 -4.08
C VAL A 253 -2.01 5.40 -4.55
N VAL A 254 -0.67 5.49 -4.50
CA VAL A 254 0.21 4.47 -5.07
C VAL A 254 1.30 4.08 -4.09
N ASN A 255 1.66 2.81 -4.17
CA ASN A 255 2.85 2.23 -3.58
C ASN A 255 3.63 1.43 -4.62
N ASP A 256 4.76 0.83 -4.25
CA ASP A 256 5.60 0.06 -5.18
C ASP A 256 4.94 -1.15 -5.84
N TRP A 257 3.86 -1.67 -5.26
CA TRP A 257 3.17 -2.87 -5.74
C TRP A 257 1.64 -2.74 -5.81
N ALA A 258 1.05 -1.65 -5.32
CA ALA A 258 -0.40 -1.47 -5.34
C ALA A 258 -0.75 -0.03 -5.67
N ALA A 259 -1.81 0.16 -6.44
CA ALA A 259 -2.43 1.46 -6.67
C ALA A 259 -3.92 1.39 -6.43
N PHE A 260 -4.45 2.41 -5.77
CA PHE A 260 -5.88 2.59 -5.55
C PHE A 260 -6.33 3.86 -6.25
N CYS A 261 -7.30 3.75 -7.13
CA CYS A 261 -7.88 4.86 -7.87
C CYS A 261 -9.38 4.98 -7.63
N GLY A 262 -9.95 6.14 -7.95
CA GLY A 262 -11.39 6.36 -7.87
C GLY A 262 -12.19 5.51 -8.87
N LEU A 263 -13.44 5.19 -8.53
CA LEU A 263 -14.31 4.32 -9.34
C LEU A 263 -14.56 4.85 -10.76
N ASN A 264 -14.57 6.17 -10.93
CA ASN A 264 -14.79 6.80 -12.22
C ASN A 264 -13.59 6.71 -13.17
N THR A 265 -12.41 6.30 -12.70
CA THR A 265 -11.19 6.22 -13.51
C THR A 265 -11.36 5.27 -14.70
N THR A 266 -11.09 5.81 -15.89
CA THR A 266 -11.25 5.11 -17.18
C THR A 266 -10.19 4.02 -17.35
N ALA A 267 -10.46 3.03 -18.19
CA ALA A 267 -9.51 1.93 -18.44
C ALA A 267 -8.21 2.42 -19.09
N THR A 268 -8.28 3.48 -19.91
CA THR A 268 -7.12 4.14 -20.51
C THR A 268 -6.25 4.81 -19.46
N GLU A 269 -6.85 5.57 -18.53
CA GLU A 269 -6.13 6.19 -17.39
C GLU A 269 -5.45 5.12 -16.51
N ILE A 270 -6.15 4.02 -16.20
CA ILE A 270 -5.55 2.91 -15.43
C ILE A 270 -4.35 2.29 -16.14
N THR A 271 -4.44 2.11 -17.46
CA THR A 271 -3.31 1.54 -18.23
C THR A 271 -2.07 2.44 -18.16
N VAL A 272 -2.27 3.77 -18.15
CA VAL A 272 -1.18 4.74 -17.96
C VAL A 272 -0.58 4.62 -16.56
N VAL A 273 -1.41 4.53 -15.51
CA VAL A 273 -0.98 4.34 -14.12
C VAL A 273 -0.19 3.03 -13.95
N GLU A 274 -0.69 1.91 -14.48
CA GLU A 274 0.00 0.62 -14.40
C GLU A 274 1.37 0.65 -15.09
N ARG A 275 1.46 1.36 -16.22
CA ARG A 275 2.69 1.48 -17.00
C ARG A 275 3.74 2.36 -16.30
N ILE A 276 3.35 3.52 -15.78
CA ILE A 276 4.30 4.45 -15.16
C ILE A 276 4.82 3.93 -13.81
N PHE A 277 3.95 3.32 -13.01
CA PHE A 277 4.32 2.78 -11.70
C PHE A 277 4.83 1.34 -11.74
N GLN A 278 4.89 0.72 -12.93
CA GLN A 278 5.37 -0.66 -13.14
C GLN A 278 4.76 -1.65 -12.14
N LEU A 279 3.43 -1.58 -12.01
CA LEU A 279 2.66 -2.40 -11.06
C LEU A 279 2.42 -3.82 -11.60
N ARG A 280 2.49 -3.99 -12.93
CA ARG A 280 2.58 -5.32 -13.54
C ARG A 280 3.96 -5.93 -13.27
N ARG A 281 4.05 -6.68 -12.17
CA ARG A 281 5.02 -7.76 -12.06
C ARG A 281 4.30 -9.08 -12.30
N ASP A 282 4.73 -9.74 -13.37
CA ASP A 282 4.57 -11.17 -13.64
C ASP A 282 3.19 -11.69 -14.06
N LEU A 283 2.73 -11.23 -15.22
CA LEU A 283 2.40 -12.18 -16.29
C LEU A 283 3.50 -11.99 -17.34
N GLY A 284 4.25 -13.06 -17.63
CA GLY A 284 5.43 -13.03 -18.51
C GLY A 284 5.24 -12.15 -19.74
N GLY A 285 6.17 -11.22 -19.93
CA GLY A 285 6.08 -10.19 -20.95
C GLY A 285 7.42 -9.49 -21.13
N ASP A 286 8.38 -10.27 -21.60
CA ASP A 286 9.57 -9.86 -22.33
C ASP A 286 9.22 -8.93 -23.53
N GLU A 287 8.61 -7.77 -23.33
CA GLU A 287 8.34 -6.85 -24.45
C GLU A 287 9.57 -6.09 -25.00
N PRO A 288 10.67 -5.82 -24.25
CA PRO A 288 11.89 -5.37 -24.93
C PRO A 288 12.62 -6.53 -25.63
N ASN A 289 12.37 -7.78 -25.23
CA ASN A 289 13.06 -8.96 -25.76
C ASN A 289 12.34 -9.58 -26.97
N LEU A 290 11.02 -9.47 -27.11
CA LEU A 290 10.33 -10.05 -28.26
C LEU A 290 10.65 -9.31 -29.57
N LEU A 291 10.74 -7.98 -29.56
CA LEU A 291 11.18 -7.20 -30.73
C LEU A 291 12.66 -7.41 -31.04
N GLN A 292 13.49 -7.60 -30.00
CA GLN A 292 14.90 -7.93 -30.17
C GLN A 292 15.08 -9.34 -30.75
N GLN A 293 14.34 -10.34 -30.26
CA GLN A 293 14.35 -11.72 -30.76
C GLN A 293 13.75 -11.83 -32.16
N LEU A 294 12.69 -11.08 -32.48
CA LEU A 294 12.15 -11.00 -33.84
C LEU A 294 13.13 -10.33 -34.80
N ARG A 295 13.88 -9.33 -34.33
CA ARG A 295 14.93 -8.71 -35.13
C ARG A 295 16.11 -9.66 -35.34
N ASP A 296 16.54 -10.37 -34.31
CA ASP A 296 17.68 -11.30 -34.39
C ASP A 296 17.35 -12.51 -35.29
N THR A 297 16.13 -13.04 -35.22
CA THR A 297 15.67 -14.11 -36.13
C THR A 297 15.55 -13.65 -37.59
N LEU A 298 15.11 -12.43 -37.85
CA LEU A 298 15.07 -11.88 -39.21
C LEU A 298 16.46 -11.58 -39.79
N VAL A 299 17.43 -11.26 -38.93
CA VAL A 299 18.83 -11.02 -39.36
C VAL A 299 19.52 -12.34 -39.73
N ASP A 300 19.24 -13.43 -39.00
CA ASP A 300 19.80 -14.76 -39.30
C ASP A 300 19.20 -15.42 -40.55
N GLU A 301 17.97 -15.09 -40.97
CA GLU A 301 17.40 -15.58 -42.23
C GLU A 301 17.92 -14.83 -43.48
N LEU A 302 18.52 -13.65 -43.29
CA LEU A 302 19.02 -12.80 -44.37
C LEU A 302 20.55 -12.84 -44.54
N ALA A 303 21.25 -13.61 -43.70
CA ALA A 303 22.69 -13.85 -43.77
C ALA A 303 23.02 -15.18 -44.49
#